data_AF-A0A517YNE6-F1
#
_entry.id   AF-A0A517YNE6-F1
#
_cell.length_a   1.000
_cell.length_b   1.000
_cell.length_c   1.000
_cell.angle_alpha   90.00
_cell.angle_beta   90.00
_cell.angle_gamma   90.00
#
_symmetry.space_group_name_H-M   'P 1'
#
loop_
_entity.id
_entity.type
_entity.pdbx_description
1 polymer ?
#
loop_
_entity_poly.entity_id
_entity_poly.type
_entity_poly.pdbx_seq_one_letter_code
_entity_poly.pdbx_strand_id
1 'polypeptide(L)'
;MLRLGGCSWLVVVLLGLVSTNGLLGAEPTEQAKEKRERLAVHQTLAVLNKVEYRLCRGLTSLCPKECGHSGNFADFTIKKYLKYEKLGEFGDPKQENFLIQVSDFDKRPLGDPALLKTIQGLKAGDFVLLSWNHDYVTSKGVSSPERPVIKLEKIDPAQAETLLKASQ
;
A
#
# COMPACT_ATOMS: atom_id res chain seq x y z
N MET A 1 26.46 68.61 -8.65
CA MET A 1 25.76 69.88 -8.33
C MET A 1 24.97 69.69 -7.04
N LEU A 2 25.31 70.46 -6.00
CA LEU A 2 24.63 70.51 -4.70
C LEU A 2 23.24 71.18 -4.81
N ARG A 3 22.26 70.66 -4.06
CA ARG A 3 21.21 71.39 -3.32
C ARG A 3 20.81 70.50 -2.13
N LEU A 4 21.18 70.77 -0.87
CA LEU A 4 20.69 71.77 0.11
C LEU A 4 19.18 71.73 0.41
N GLY A 5 18.87 71.58 1.70
CA GLY A 5 17.60 71.88 2.38
C GLY A 5 16.90 70.62 2.91
N GLY A 6 16.65 70.39 4.19
CA GLY A 6 16.64 71.26 5.36
C GLY A 6 15.34 71.05 6.14
N CYS A 7 15.48 70.89 7.46
CA CYS A 7 14.49 71.15 8.51
C CYS A 7 13.37 70.14 8.83
N SER A 8 13.50 69.63 10.06
CA SER A 8 12.57 69.83 11.17
C SER A 8 11.75 68.64 11.64
N TRP A 9 11.82 68.48 12.96
CA TRP A 9 11.20 67.50 13.82
C TRP A 9 9.67 67.47 13.70
N LEU A 10 9.10 66.27 13.76
CA LEU A 10 7.98 66.03 14.67
C LEU A 10 7.94 64.54 15.05
N VAL A 11 8.31 64.29 16.31
CA VAL A 11 7.97 63.06 17.01
C VAL A 11 6.48 63.12 17.31
N VAL A 12 5.69 62.25 16.71
CA VAL A 12 4.34 61.92 17.20
C VAL A 12 4.36 60.46 17.61
N VAL A 13 4.45 60.25 18.92
CA VAL A 13 4.11 59.01 19.59
C VAL A 13 2.59 58.84 19.47
N LEU A 14 2.15 57.93 18.60
CA LEU A 14 0.79 57.39 18.66
C LEU A 14 0.83 56.07 19.43
N LEU A 15 0.47 56.18 20.70
CA LEU A 15 0.06 55.09 21.56
C LEU A 15 -1.20 54.43 21.00
N GLY A 16 -1.16 53.10 20.93
CA GLY A 16 -2.31 52.24 21.24
C GLY A 16 -3.31 51.98 20.11
N LEU A 17 -3.22 50.79 19.53
CA LEU A 17 -4.29 49.78 19.58
C LEU A 17 -3.74 48.49 18.97
N VAL A 18 -3.25 47.60 19.83
CA VAL A 18 -2.99 46.22 19.47
C VAL A 18 -4.35 45.57 19.25
N SER A 19 -4.81 45.51 18.00
CA SER A 19 -5.91 44.64 17.62
C SER A 19 -5.37 43.22 17.55
N THR A 20 -5.37 42.51 18.69
CA THR A 20 -5.28 41.05 18.71
C THR A 20 -6.60 40.48 18.22
N ASN A 21 -6.88 40.59 16.92
CA ASN A 21 -7.88 39.72 16.32
C ASN A 21 -7.22 38.35 16.16
N GLY A 22 -7.67 37.44 17.01
CA GLY A 22 -7.22 36.07 17.11
C GLY A 22 -7.09 35.43 15.73
N LEU A 23 -5.85 35.17 15.35
CA LEU A 23 -5.53 34.05 14.49
C LEU A 23 -6.09 32.82 15.21
N LEU A 24 -7.20 32.30 14.68
CA LEU A 24 -7.63 30.92 14.88
C LEU A 24 -6.42 30.05 14.52
N GLY A 25 -5.65 29.68 15.55
CA GLY A 25 -4.70 28.59 15.45
C GLY A 25 -5.53 27.36 15.18
N ALA A 26 -5.59 26.93 13.93
CA ALA A 26 -5.84 25.54 13.64
C ALA A 26 -4.73 24.78 14.37
N GLU A 27 -5.09 24.15 15.49
CA GLU A 27 -4.16 23.27 16.17
C GLU A 27 -3.64 22.27 15.14
N PRO A 28 -2.32 22.00 15.10
CA PRO A 28 -1.81 20.96 14.23
C PRO A 28 -2.51 19.68 14.66
N THR A 29 -3.43 19.17 13.83
CA THR A 29 -3.97 17.83 14.04
C THR A 29 -2.78 16.90 14.03
N GLU A 30 -2.39 16.43 15.23
CA GLU A 30 -1.39 15.40 15.40
C GLU A 30 -1.76 14.29 14.42
N GLN A 31 -0.97 14.14 13.36
CA GLN A 31 -1.27 13.16 12.33
C GLN A 31 -1.18 11.80 13.04
N ALA A 32 -2.34 11.23 13.36
CA ALA A 32 -2.43 9.98 14.08
C ALA A 32 -1.55 8.95 13.37
N LYS A 33 -0.46 8.57 14.01
CA LYS A 33 0.55 7.66 13.45
C LYS A 33 -0.13 6.34 13.09
N GLU A 34 0.11 5.86 11.87
CA GLU A 34 -0.38 4.54 11.44
C GLU A 34 0.11 3.47 12.41
N LYS A 35 -0.83 2.71 12.98
CA LYS A 35 -0.53 1.52 13.78
C LYS A 35 -0.72 0.29 12.89
N ARG A 36 0.32 -0.54 12.79
CA ARG A 36 0.32 -1.80 12.03
C ARG A 36 0.60 -2.95 12.97
N GLU A 37 -0.33 -3.90 13.04
CA GLU A 37 -0.20 -5.14 13.80
C GLU A 37 -0.12 -6.31 12.83
N ARG A 38 0.96 -7.09 12.90
CA ARG A 38 1.11 -8.27 12.04
C ARG A 38 0.39 -9.45 12.67
N LEU A 39 -0.60 -9.99 11.95
CA LEU A 39 -1.43 -11.11 12.40
C LEU A 39 -0.94 -12.45 11.86
N ALA A 40 -0.46 -12.49 10.62
CA ALA A 40 0.08 -13.70 10.01
C ALA A 40 1.23 -13.41 9.03
N VAL A 41 2.13 -14.38 8.90
CA VAL A 41 3.21 -14.39 7.91
C VAL A 41 3.02 -15.58 6.99
N HIS A 42 3.06 -15.33 5.68
CA HIS A 42 2.99 -16.35 4.66
C HIS A 42 4.25 -16.29 3.80
N GLN A 43 4.97 -17.40 3.70
CA GLN A 43 6.06 -17.57 2.74
C GLN A 43 5.79 -18.84 1.96
N THR A 44 5.70 -18.71 0.64
CA THR A 44 5.21 -19.77 -0.22
C THR A 44 6.07 -19.94 -1.46
N LEU A 45 6.04 -21.17 -1.97
CA LEU A 45 6.31 -21.45 -3.37
C LEU A 45 4.95 -21.44 -4.09
N ALA A 46 4.83 -20.58 -5.10
CA ALA A 46 3.61 -20.43 -5.88
C ALA A 46 3.91 -20.47 -7.39
N VAL A 47 2.85 -20.62 -8.19
CA VAL A 47 2.91 -20.59 -9.65
C VAL A 47 1.96 -19.54 -10.16
N LEU A 48 2.40 -18.69 -11.09
CA LEU A 48 1.49 -17.78 -11.77
C LEU A 48 0.54 -18.58 -12.67
N ASN A 49 -0.77 -18.45 -12.44
CA ASN A 49 -1.79 -19.03 -13.29
C ASN A 49 -2.05 -18.14 -14.51
N LYS A 50 -2.44 -16.89 -14.25
CA LYS A 50 -2.80 -15.91 -15.28
C LYS A 50 -2.79 -14.49 -14.71
N VAL A 51 -2.70 -13.52 -15.61
CA VAL A 51 -3.03 -12.12 -15.34
C VAL A 51 -4.25 -11.78 -16.17
N GLU A 52 -5.36 -11.41 -15.53
CA GLU A 52 -6.60 -11.12 -16.26
C GLU A 52 -7.34 -9.90 -15.70
N TYR A 53 -8.02 -9.18 -16.60
CA TYR A 53 -8.88 -8.08 -16.23
C TYR A 53 -10.21 -8.60 -15.68
N ARG A 54 -10.58 -8.13 -14.49
CA ARG A 54 -11.84 -8.47 -13.81
C ARG A 54 -12.59 -7.19 -13.47
N LEU A 55 -13.91 -7.23 -13.66
CA LEU A 55 -14.82 -6.19 -13.18
C LEU A 55 -15.37 -6.59 -11.81
N CYS A 56 -15.34 -5.67 -10.87
CA CYS A 56 -16.10 -5.79 -9.63
C CYS A 56 -17.60 -5.78 -9.96
N ARG A 57 -18.31 -6.83 -9.54
CA ARG A 57 -19.76 -6.99 -9.73
C ARG A 57 -20.54 -6.77 -8.44
N GLY A 58 -19.98 -6.00 -7.51
CA GLY A 58 -20.67 -5.63 -6.28
C GLY A 58 -21.93 -4.82 -6.56
N LEU A 59 -22.96 -4.97 -5.73
CA LEU A 59 -24.24 -4.26 -5.85
C LEU A 59 -24.21 -2.92 -5.08
N THR A 60 -23.11 -2.17 -5.20
CA THR A 60 -22.95 -0.85 -4.57
C THR A 60 -22.85 0.23 -5.65
N SER A 61 -23.25 1.46 -5.33
CA SER A 61 -23.22 2.59 -6.27
C SER A 61 -21.83 2.92 -6.81
N LEU A 62 -20.77 2.53 -6.09
CA LEU A 62 -19.37 2.76 -6.50
C LEU A 62 -18.87 1.69 -7.49
N CYS A 63 -19.53 0.54 -7.60
CA CYS A 63 -19.12 -0.50 -8.54
C CYS A 63 -19.56 -0.17 -9.98
N PRO A 64 -18.75 -0.52 -11.00
CA PRO A 64 -17.48 -1.25 -10.96
C PRO A 64 -16.23 -0.35 -10.88
N LYS A 65 -16.37 0.96 -11.08
CA LYS A 65 -15.23 1.85 -11.34
C LYS A 65 -14.61 2.43 -10.07
N GLU A 66 -15.42 3.02 -9.21
CA GLU A 66 -14.98 3.83 -8.07
C GLU A 66 -14.71 3.00 -6.81
N CYS A 67 -15.19 1.76 -6.75
CA CYS A 67 -14.95 0.87 -5.61
C CYS A 67 -13.51 0.35 -5.51
N GLY A 68 -12.67 0.59 -6.52
CA GLY A 68 -11.25 0.20 -6.52
C GLY A 68 -10.99 -1.30 -6.74
N HIS A 69 -12.02 -2.14 -6.87
CA HIS A 69 -11.88 -3.60 -6.97
C HIS A 69 -11.98 -4.15 -8.41
N SER A 70 -11.88 -3.28 -9.42
CA SER A 70 -11.78 -3.67 -10.83
C SER A 70 -10.37 -3.42 -11.36
N GLY A 71 -9.95 -4.22 -12.33
CA GLY A 71 -8.64 -4.08 -12.97
C GLY A 71 -8.01 -5.42 -13.29
N ASN A 72 -6.71 -5.43 -13.56
CA ASN A 72 -5.96 -6.65 -13.77
C ASN A 72 -5.57 -7.30 -12.44
N PHE A 73 -5.71 -8.61 -12.37
CA PHE A 73 -5.31 -9.42 -11.23
C PHE A 73 -4.33 -10.51 -11.67
N ALA A 74 -3.18 -10.59 -11.00
CA ALA A 74 -2.28 -11.72 -11.09
C ALA A 74 -2.72 -12.80 -10.10
N ASP A 75 -3.01 -13.98 -10.62
CA ASP A 75 -3.53 -15.13 -9.88
C ASP A 75 -2.44 -16.16 -9.69
N PHE A 76 -2.11 -16.47 -8.43
CA PHE A 76 -1.08 -17.42 -8.07
C PHE A 76 -1.69 -18.62 -7.34
N THR A 77 -1.39 -19.84 -7.79
CA THR A 77 -1.67 -21.05 -7.01
C THR A 77 -0.49 -21.36 -6.10
N ILE A 78 -0.77 -21.51 -4.83
CA ILE A 78 0.20 -21.89 -3.79
C ILE A 78 0.45 -23.39 -3.90
N LYS A 79 1.68 -23.76 -4.24
CA LYS A 79 2.09 -25.16 -4.32
C LYS A 79 2.58 -25.68 -2.98
N LYS A 80 3.20 -24.81 -2.19
CA LYS A 80 3.74 -25.18 -0.88
C LYS A 80 3.94 -23.97 0.03
N TYR A 81 3.64 -24.15 1.31
CA TYR A 81 4.09 -23.24 2.35
C TYR A 81 5.51 -23.59 2.78
N LEU A 82 6.40 -22.60 2.72
CA LEU A 82 7.78 -22.68 3.22
C LEU A 82 7.85 -22.22 4.68
N LYS A 83 7.10 -21.17 5.01
CA LYS A 83 6.86 -20.72 6.39
C LYS A 83 5.43 -20.24 6.51
N TYR A 84 4.79 -20.59 7.61
CA TYR A 84 3.51 -20.02 8.01
C TYR A 84 3.52 -19.79 9.51
N GLU A 85 3.16 -18.59 9.92
CA GLU A 85 3.13 -18.19 11.32
C GLU A 85 1.87 -17.37 11.56
N LYS A 86 1.05 -17.78 12.53
CA LYS A 86 -0.15 -17.06 12.97
C LYS A 86 0.13 -16.55 14.39
N LEU A 87 0.13 -15.23 14.55
CA LEU A 87 0.63 -14.56 15.75
C LEU A 87 -0.44 -14.35 16.84
N GLY A 88 -1.64 -14.92 16.64
CA GLY A 88 -2.75 -14.85 17.59
C GLY A 88 -3.99 -15.59 17.09
N GLU A 89 -5.16 -15.22 17.63
CA GLU A 89 -6.44 -15.79 17.20
C GLU A 89 -6.85 -15.33 15.79
N PHE A 90 -6.46 -14.10 15.42
CA PHE A 90 -6.75 -13.50 14.12
C PHE A 90 -5.61 -13.74 13.12
N GLY A 91 -5.87 -13.41 11.84
CA GLY A 91 -4.94 -13.66 10.73
C GLY A 91 -5.49 -14.69 9.74
N ASP A 92 -5.03 -14.58 8.50
CA ASP A 92 -5.53 -15.42 7.42
C ASP A 92 -4.98 -16.84 7.61
N PRO A 93 -5.81 -17.88 7.42
CA PRO A 93 -5.30 -19.24 7.36
C PRO A 93 -4.41 -19.44 6.12
N LYS A 94 -3.78 -20.60 6.02
CA LYS A 94 -3.16 -21.04 4.75
C LYS A 94 -4.19 -21.00 3.63
N GLN A 95 -3.77 -20.57 2.45
CA GLN A 95 -4.60 -20.41 1.26
C GLN A 95 -4.09 -21.32 0.14
N GLU A 96 -4.97 -21.65 -0.80
CA GLU A 96 -4.60 -22.37 -2.03
C GLU A 96 -4.23 -21.43 -3.16
N ASN A 97 -4.79 -20.21 -3.16
CA ASN A 97 -4.55 -19.20 -4.18
C ASN A 97 -4.36 -17.82 -3.55
N PHE A 98 -3.57 -16.97 -4.18
CA PHE A 98 -3.33 -15.59 -3.78
C PHE A 98 -3.48 -14.66 -4.99
N LEU A 99 -4.25 -13.58 -4.81
CA LEU A 99 -4.55 -12.61 -5.86
C LEU A 99 -3.85 -11.29 -5.58
N ILE A 100 -3.15 -10.75 -6.58
CA ILE A 100 -2.56 -9.42 -6.53
C ILE A 100 -3.25 -8.55 -7.58
N GLN A 101 -3.88 -7.47 -7.17
CA GLN A 101 -4.36 -6.45 -8.10
C GLN A 101 -3.18 -5.63 -8.62
N VAL A 102 -3.01 -5.57 -9.93
CA VAL A 102 -1.86 -4.91 -10.59
C VAL A 102 -2.26 -3.71 -11.43
N SER A 103 -3.56 -3.50 -11.64
CA SER A 103 -4.07 -2.26 -12.22
C SER A 103 -5.43 -1.88 -11.65
N ASP A 104 -5.81 -0.63 -11.84
CA ASP A 104 -7.17 -0.17 -11.59
C ASP A 104 -8.12 -0.45 -12.78
N PHE A 105 -9.35 0.07 -12.67
CA PHE A 105 -10.38 -0.01 -13.70
C PHE A 105 -9.91 0.54 -15.06
N ASP A 106 -9.21 1.68 -15.07
CA ASP A 106 -8.70 2.35 -16.27
C ASP A 106 -7.36 1.75 -16.76
N LYS A 107 -6.97 0.57 -16.23
CA LYS A 107 -5.73 -0.16 -16.53
C LYS A 107 -4.46 0.60 -16.15
N ARG A 108 -4.55 1.56 -15.24
CA ARG A 108 -3.38 2.24 -14.67
C ARG A 108 -2.70 1.33 -13.65
N PRO A 109 -1.37 1.22 -13.63
CA PRO A 109 -0.67 0.34 -12.71
C PRO A 109 -0.98 0.66 -11.24
N LEU A 110 -1.15 -0.37 -10.42
CA LEU A 110 -1.47 -0.25 -8.99
C LEU A 110 -0.45 -1.06 -8.17
N GLY A 111 0.17 -0.43 -7.17
CA GLY A 111 1.13 -1.06 -6.28
C GLY A 111 2.59 -0.67 -6.56
N ASP A 112 3.52 -1.41 -5.95
CA ASP A 112 4.96 -1.15 -6.05
C ASP A 112 5.49 -1.39 -7.47
N PRO A 113 6.21 -0.43 -8.10
CA PRO A 113 6.75 -0.58 -9.45
C PRO A 113 7.69 -1.78 -9.64
N ALA A 114 8.48 -2.14 -8.61
CA ALA A 114 9.40 -3.27 -8.73
C ALA A 114 8.62 -4.61 -8.76
N LEU A 115 7.62 -4.77 -7.90
CA LEU A 115 6.69 -5.89 -7.94
C LEU A 115 5.97 -5.99 -9.29
N LEU A 116 5.47 -4.86 -9.80
CA LEU A 116 4.77 -4.82 -11.10
C LEU A 116 5.68 -5.24 -12.26
N LYS A 117 6.93 -4.78 -12.25
CA LYS A 117 7.94 -5.20 -13.23
C LYS A 117 8.21 -6.70 -13.17
N THR A 118 8.29 -7.27 -11.96
CA THR A 118 8.43 -8.72 -11.80
C THR A 118 7.24 -9.45 -12.42
N ILE A 119 6.00 -9.07 -12.09
CA ILE A 119 4.78 -9.71 -12.64
C ILE A 119 4.73 -9.62 -14.17
N GLN A 120 5.08 -8.47 -14.75
CA GLN A 120 5.12 -8.29 -16.20
C GLN A 120 6.11 -9.22 -16.90
N GLY A 121 7.20 -9.62 -16.22
CA GLY A 121 8.19 -10.57 -16.73
C GLY A 121 7.81 -12.04 -16.57
N LEU A 122 6.74 -12.36 -15.82
CA LEU A 122 6.28 -13.72 -15.61
C LEU A 122 5.38 -14.20 -16.75
N LYS A 123 5.41 -15.52 -16.98
CA LYS A 123 4.46 -16.24 -17.82
C LYS A 123 3.66 -17.22 -16.98
N ALA A 124 2.48 -17.58 -17.45
CA ALA A 124 1.70 -18.67 -16.84
C ALA A 124 2.58 -19.93 -16.71
N GLY A 125 2.57 -20.55 -15.53
CA GLY A 125 3.42 -21.70 -15.20
C GLY A 125 4.76 -21.35 -14.54
N ASP A 126 5.18 -20.07 -14.53
CA ASP A 126 6.42 -19.68 -13.84
C ASP A 126 6.28 -19.84 -12.33
N PHE A 127 7.31 -20.44 -11.71
CA PHE A 127 7.42 -20.56 -10.27
C PHE A 127 7.95 -19.28 -9.64
N VAL A 128 7.39 -18.93 -8.48
CA VAL A 128 7.80 -17.77 -7.71
C VAL A 128 7.91 -18.09 -6.22
N LEU A 129 8.85 -17.42 -5.56
CA LEU A 129 8.81 -17.23 -4.11
C LEU A 129 7.90 -16.05 -3.84
N LEU A 130 6.75 -16.32 -3.22
CA LEU A 130 5.74 -15.32 -2.89
C LEU A 130 5.56 -15.28 -1.38
N SER A 131 5.77 -14.10 -0.80
CA SER A 131 5.56 -13.85 0.63
C SER A 131 4.71 -12.62 0.86
N TRP A 132 3.76 -12.72 1.79
CA TRP A 132 2.94 -11.60 2.23
C TRP A 132 2.68 -11.69 3.75
N ASN A 133 2.33 -10.56 4.34
CA ASN A 133 1.77 -10.54 5.68
C ASN A 133 0.25 -10.41 5.61
N HIS A 134 -0.45 -10.85 6.65
CA HIS A 134 -1.75 -10.29 7.01
C HIS A 134 -1.49 -9.28 8.12
N ASP A 135 -1.62 -8.00 7.80
CA ASP A 135 -1.48 -6.91 8.75
C ASP A 135 -2.86 -6.31 9.05
N TYR A 136 -3.13 -5.99 10.32
CA TYR A 136 -4.25 -5.14 10.71
C TYR A 136 -3.75 -3.72 10.90
N VAL A 137 -4.24 -2.81 10.04
CA VAL A 137 -3.73 -1.45 9.94
C VAL A 137 -4.79 -0.50 10.45
N THR A 138 -4.41 0.40 11.36
CA THR A 138 -5.26 1.47 11.88
C THR A 138 -4.66 2.81 11.53
N SER A 139 -5.42 3.62 10.79
CA SER A 139 -5.03 4.96 10.36
C SER A 139 -6.24 5.87 10.39
N LYS A 140 -6.09 7.07 10.98
CA LYS A 140 -7.16 8.09 11.10
C LYS A 140 -8.49 7.55 11.66
N GLY A 141 -8.41 6.65 12.64
CA GLY A 141 -9.58 6.06 13.30
C GLY A 141 -10.29 4.95 12.50
N VAL A 142 -9.77 4.57 11.34
CA VAL A 142 -10.28 3.46 10.53
C VAL A 142 -9.29 2.30 10.60
N SER A 143 -9.80 1.09 10.77
CA SER A 143 -9.00 -0.12 10.80
C SER A 143 -9.42 -1.10 9.71
N SER A 144 -8.46 -1.70 9.03
CA SER A 144 -8.70 -2.68 7.98
C SER A 144 -7.57 -3.68 7.82
N PRO A 145 -7.85 -4.91 7.36
CA PRO A 145 -6.82 -5.86 7.02
C PRO A 145 -6.14 -5.46 5.71
N GLU A 146 -4.81 -5.49 5.71
CA GLU A 146 -3.96 -5.32 4.53
C GLU A 146 -3.13 -6.59 4.30
N ARG A 147 -2.84 -6.87 3.02
CA ARG A 147 -2.03 -8.02 2.62
C ARG A 147 -0.80 -7.59 1.82
N PRO A 148 0.13 -6.84 2.42
CA PRO A 148 1.28 -6.35 1.70
C PRO A 148 2.17 -7.52 1.26
N VAL A 149 2.50 -7.54 -0.03
CA VAL A 149 3.47 -8.47 -0.59
C VAL A 149 4.87 -8.01 -0.17
N ILE A 150 5.57 -8.87 0.54
CA ILE A 150 6.92 -8.62 1.07
C ILE A 150 7.98 -9.14 0.12
N LYS A 151 7.68 -10.21 -0.63
CA LYS A 151 8.59 -10.80 -1.61
C LYS A 151 7.81 -11.37 -2.79
N LEU A 152 8.29 -11.07 -3.99
CA LEU A 152 7.91 -11.75 -5.22
C LEU A 152 9.14 -11.89 -6.10
N GLU A 153 9.60 -13.12 -6.28
CA GLU A 153 10.82 -13.42 -7.05
C GLU A 153 10.59 -14.66 -7.91
N LYS A 154 10.88 -14.56 -9.22
CA LYS A 154 10.89 -15.72 -10.11
C LYS A 154 12.05 -16.64 -9.74
N ILE A 155 11.78 -17.94 -9.69
CA ILE A 155 12.82 -18.96 -9.51
C ILE A 155 12.85 -19.92 -10.69
N ASP A 156 13.98 -20.61 -10.84
CA ASP A 156 14.09 -21.64 -11.87
C ASP A 156 13.29 -22.91 -11.48
N PRO A 157 12.84 -23.71 -12.48
CA PRO A 157 12.08 -24.93 -12.21
C PRO A 157 12.83 -25.97 -11.37
N ALA A 158 14.17 -26.07 -11.46
CA ALA A 158 14.94 -27.05 -10.70
C ALA A 158 15.01 -26.68 -9.20
N GLN A 159 15.17 -25.39 -8.91
CA GLN A 159 15.03 -24.85 -7.56
C GLN A 159 13.62 -25.07 -7.02
N ALA A 160 12.58 -24.84 -7.82
CA ALA A 160 11.20 -25.10 -7.42
C ALA A 160 10.97 -26.58 -7.08
N GLU A 161 11.46 -27.50 -7.92
CA GLU A 161 11.37 -28.94 -7.67
C GLU A 161 12.08 -29.35 -6.37
N THR A 162 13.25 -28.75 -6.11
CA THR A 162 14.00 -28.98 -4.86
C THR A 162 13.19 -28.55 -3.65
N LEU A 163 12.59 -27.36 -3.70
CA LEU A 163 11.74 -26.83 -2.63
C LEU A 163 10.47 -27.66 -2.43
N LEU A 164 9.89 -28.21 -3.49
CA LEU A 164 8.73 -29.11 -3.40
C LEU A 164 9.10 -30.41 -2.66
N LYS A 165 10.25 -31.00 -2.98
CA LYS A 165 10.72 -32.28 -2.41
C LYS A 165 11.25 -32.19 -0.97
N ALA A 166 11.74 -31.02 -0.54
CA ALA A 166 12.23 -30.85 0.83
C ALA A 166 11.12 -31.19 1.85
N SER A 167 11.36 -32.09 2.81
CA SER A 167 10.39 -32.31 3.89
C SER A 167 10.25 -31.04 4.75
N GLN A 168 9.04 -30.75 5.23
CA GLN A 168 8.79 -29.70 6.22
C GLN A 168 9.29 -30.13 7.60
#